data_AF-A0A2T5IRR1-F1
#
_entry.id   AF-A0A2T5IRR1-F1
#
_cell.length_a   1.000
_cell.length_b   1.000
_cell.length_c   1.000
_cell.angle_alpha   90.00
_cell.angle_beta   90.00
_cell.angle_gamma   90.00
#
_symmetry.space_group_name_H-M   'P 1'
#
loop_
_entity.id
_entity.type
_entity.pdbx_description
1 polymer ?
#
loop_
_entity_poly.entity_id
_entity_poly.type
_entity_poly.pdbx_seq_one_letter_code
_entity_poly.pdbx_strand_id
1 'polypeptide(L)'
;MIEPRRQVQKVTEFSGVIFTLHDFRRTFITIAENIDISAYALKRLVNHKMSSDVTASYIVNDVERLRRPMEQISLKLLQLLKV
;
A
#
# COMPACT_ATOMS: atom_id res chain seq x y z
N MET A 1 -5.92 -13.44 -5.92
CA MET A 1 -5.79 -12.47 -7.02
C MET A 1 -5.34 -13.25 -8.25
N ILE A 2 -6.08 -13.15 -9.37
CA ILE A 2 -5.65 -13.77 -10.63
C ILE A 2 -4.61 -12.84 -11.25
N GLU A 3 -3.41 -13.34 -11.48
CA GLU A 3 -2.32 -12.54 -12.04
C GLU A 3 -2.42 -12.49 -13.58
N PRO A 4 -2.39 -11.30 -14.20
CA PRO A 4 -2.39 -11.13 -15.65
C PRO A 4 -0.99 -11.45 -16.20
N ARG A 5 -0.66 -12.74 -16.27
CA ARG A 5 0.69 -13.25 -16.58
C ARG A 5 1.32 -12.64 -17.83
N ARG A 6 0.55 -12.45 -18.91
CA ARG A 6 1.05 -11.87 -20.17
C ARG A 6 1.49 -10.41 -20.00
N GLN A 7 0.74 -9.63 -19.23
CA GLN A 7 1.02 -8.22 -18.99
C GLN A 7 2.21 -8.07 -18.05
N VAL A 8 2.25 -8.85 -16.97
CA VAL A 8 3.40 -8.87 -16.04
C VAL A 8 4.67 -9.25 -16.80
N GLN A 9 4.63 -10.30 -17.63
CA GLN A 9 5.77 -10.70 -18.46
C GLN A 9 6.25 -9.57 -19.37
N LYS A 10 5.35 -8.90 -20.10
CA LYS A 10 5.72 -7.76 -20.96
C LYS A 10 6.41 -6.64 -20.19
N VAL A 11 5.91 -6.30 -19.01
CA VAL A 11 6.50 -5.23 -18.18
C VAL A 11 7.84 -5.67 -17.63
N THR A 12 7.99 -6.92 -17.18
CA THR A 12 9.26 -7.50 -16.73
C THR A 12 10.31 -7.48 -17.84
N GLU A 13 9.95 -7.88 -19.07
CA GLU A 13 10.85 -7.85 -20.23
C GLU A 13 11.25 -6.42 -20.60
N PHE A 14 10.32 -5.47 -20.55
CA PHE A 14 10.60 -4.06 -20.88
C PHE A 14 11.43 -3.34 -19.80
N SER A 15 11.15 -3.60 -18.52
CA SER A 15 11.80 -2.90 -17.40
C SER A 15 13.07 -3.58 -16.90
N GLY A 16 13.27 -4.86 -17.20
CA GLY A 16 14.32 -5.69 -16.60
C GLY A 16 14.09 -6.03 -15.12
N VAL A 17 12.93 -5.68 -14.56
CA VAL A 17 12.60 -5.91 -13.15
C VAL A 17 11.63 -7.07 -13.03
N ILE A 18 12.02 -8.10 -12.28
CA ILE A 18 11.14 -9.23 -11.95
C ILE A 18 10.31 -8.86 -10.73
N PHE A 19 8.99 -8.89 -10.86
CA PHE A 19 8.05 -8.60 -9.77
C PHE A 19 6.76 -9.43 -9.91
N THR A 20 6.02 -9.50 -8.81
CA THR A 20 4.64 -9.99 -8.75
C THR A 20 3.70 -8.83 -8.43
N LEU A 21 2.42 -8.97 -8.73
CA LEU A 21 1.44 -7.94 -8.35
C LEU A 21 1.38 -7.67 -6.83
N HIS A 22 1.77 -8.64 -5.99
CA HIS A 22 1.82 -8.44 -4.54
C HIS A 22 2.96 -7.48 -4.15
N ASP A 23 4.01 -7.38 -4.94
CA ASP A 23 5.15 -6.50 -4.62
C ASP A 23 4.76 -5.03 -4.64
N PHE A 24 3.73 -4.64 -5.41
CA PHE A 24 3.15 -3.30 -5.32
C PHE A 24 2.53 -3.01 -3.95
N ARG A 25 1.80 -3.98 -3.39
CA ARG A 25 1.23 -3.84 -2.03
C ARG A 25 2.33 -3.80 -0.97
N ARG A 26 3.37 -4.62 -1.10
CA ARG A 26 4.54 -4.59 -0.19
C ARG A 26 5.23 -3.24 -0.26
N THR A 27 5.49 -2.74 -1.46
CA THR A 27 6.11 -1.43 -1.70
C THR A 27 5.27 -0.30 -1.10
N PHE A 28 3.95 -0.33 -1.29
CA PHE A 28 3.03 0.63 -0.67
C PHE A 28 3.14 0.62 0.87
N ILE A 29 3.15 -0.57 1.48
CA ILE A 29 3.29 -0.74 2.95
C ILE A 29 4.65 -0.21 3.43
N THR A 30 5.74 -0.60 2.77
CA THR A 30 7.10 -0.15 3.13
C THR A 30 7.24 1.36 3.03
N ILE A 31 6.68 1.99 2.00
CA ILE A 31 6.72 3.44 1.85
C ILE A 31 5.91 4.14 2.94
N ALA A 32 4.73 3.61 3.29
CA ALA A 32 3.88 4.16 4.34
C ALA A 32 4.54 4.07 5.73
N GLU A 33 5.21 2.95 6.05
CA GLU A 33 5.98 2.81 7.28
C GLU A 33 7.15 3.81 7.34
N ASN A 34 7.84 4.05 6.21
CA ASN A 34 8.96 5.00 6.16
C ASN A 34 8.57 6.47 6.40
N ILE A 35 7.28 6.81 6.40
CA ILE A 35 6.78 8.16 6.71
C ILE A 35 5.88 8.15 7.95
N ASP A 36 6.05 7.14 8.81
CA ASP A 36 5.41 7.00 10.13
C ASP A 36 3.87 7.02 10.08
N ILE A 37 3.26 6.45 9.03
CA ILE A 37 1.81 6.26 9.00
C ILE A 37 1.42 5.23 10.08
N SER A 38 0.40 5.57 10.88
CA SER A 38 -0.14 4.66 11.89
C SER A 38 -0.44 3.27 11.29
N ALA A 39 0.07 2.22 11.92
CA ALA A 39 -0.15 0.82 11.52
C ALA A 39 -1.64 0.47 11.35
N TYR A 40 -2.53 1.10 12.13
CA TYR A 40 -3.97 0.93 12.00
C TYR A 40 -4.53 1.58 10.74
N ALA A 41 -4.12 2.81 10.44
CA ALA A 41 -4.48 3.45 9.18
C ALA A 41 -3.95 2.65 7.98
N LEU A 42 -2.70 2.18 8.06
CA LEU A 42 -2.07 1.38 7.01
C LEU A 42 -2.81 0.07 6.77
N LYS A 43 -3.08 -0.71 7.83
CA LYS A 43 -3.88 -1.95 7.75
C LYS A 43 -5.24 -1.71 7.08
N ARG A 44 -5.90 -0.59 7.38
CA ARG A 44 -7.17 -0.21 6.75
C ARG A 44 -7.01 0.15 5.27
N LEU A 45 -6.02 0.98 4.91
CA LEU A 45 -5.75 1.37 3.52
C LEU A 45 -5.49 0.16 2.62
N VAL A 46 -4.86 -0.89 3.15
CA VAL A 46 -4.61 -2.12 2.40
C VAL A 46 -5.67 -3.19 2.61
N ASN A 47 -6.78 -2.93 3.30
CA ASN A 47 -7.85 -3.91 3.58
C ASN A 47 -7.37 -5.18 4.33
N HIS A 48 -6.46 -5.03 5.30
CA HIS A 48 -6.09 -6.13 6.20
C HIS A 48 -7.18 -6.41 7.23
N LYS A 49 -7.41 -7.69 7.49
CA LYS A 49 -8.33 -8.14 8.54
C LYS A 49 -7.71 -7.87 9.92
N MET A 50 -8.52 -7.34 10.83
CA MET A 50 -8.10 -7.00 12.19
C MET A 50 -8.98 -7.66 13.26
N SER A 51 -9.70 -8.74 12.92
CA SER A 51 -10.73 -9.33 13.78
C SER A 51 -10.23 -9.88 15.12
N SER A 52 -8.94 -10.17 15.25
CA SER A 52 -8.32 -10.66 16.49
C SER A 52 -7.66 -9.54 17.30
N ASP A 53 -7.69 -8.30 16.83
CA ASP A 53 -7.04 -7.14 17.45
C ASP A 53 -8.08 -6.37 18.26
N VAL A 54 -8.13 -6.63 19.58
CA VAL A 54 -9.06 -5.96 20.49
C VAL A 54 -8.87 -4.45 20.51
N THR A 55 -7.64 -3.98 20.32
CA THR A 55 -7.30 -2.55 20.31
C THR A 55 -7.89 -1.86 19.08
N ALA A 56 -8.00 -2.58 17.95
CA ALA A 56 -8.61 -2.06 16.73
C ALA A 56 -10.07 -1.62 16.91
N SER A 57 -10.79 -2.20 17.89
CA SER A 57 -12.18 -1.83 18.19
C SER A 57 -12.33 -0.41 18.74
N TYR A 58 -11.29 0.12 19.41
CA TYR A 58 -11.30 1.49 19.96
C TYR A 58 -10.95 2.55 18.93
N ILE A 59 -10.54 2.15 17.72
CA ILE A 59 -10.09 3.07 16.69
C ILE A 59 -11.27 3.46 15.82
N VAL A 60 -11.58 4.75 15.83
CA VAL A 60 -12.65 5.32 15.01
C VAL A 60 -12.36 5.04 13.54
N ASN A 61 -13.23 4.24 12.92
CA ASN A 61 -13.19 3.82 11.53
C ASN A 61 -13.84 4.88 10.64
N ASP A 62 -13.22 6.04 10.57
CA ASP A 62 -13.67 7.14 9.72
C ASP A 62 -12.80 7.23 8.45
N VAL A 63 -13.46 7.31 7.29
CA VAL A 63 -12.81 7.45 5.98
C VAL A 63 -12.02 8.76 5.92
N GLU A 64 -12.50 9.83 6.56
CA GLU A 64 -11.79 11.11 6.57
C GLU A 64 -10.42 11.00 7.25
N ARG A 65 -10.28 10.11 8.25
CA ARG A 65 -8.99 9.84 8.90
C ARG A 65 -7.99 9.14 7.97
N LEU A 66 -8.46 8.47 6.92
CA LEU A 66 -7.60 7.79 5.94
C LEU A 66 -7.16 8.69 4.79
N ARG A 67 -7.84 9.83 4.57
CA ARG A 67 -7.51 10.77 3.48
C ARG A 67 -6.08 11.29 3.60
N ARG A 68 -5.73 11.86 4.76
CA ARG A 68 -4.40 12.43 4.99
C ARG A 68 -3.28 11.38 4.86
N PRO A 69 -3.36 10.19 5.49
CA PRO A 69 -2.41 9.12 5.26
C PRO A 69 -2.27 8.72 3.79
N MET A 70 -3.38 8.58 3.06
CA MET A 70 -3.36 8.24 1.64
C MET A 70 -2.65 9.32 0.82
N GLU A 71 -2.97 10.59 1.05
CA GLU A 71 -2.33 11.72 0.39
C GLU A 71 -0.82 11.77 0.65
N GLN A 72 -0.39 11.58 1.90
CA GLN A 72 1.03 11.55 2.25
C GLN A 72 1.78 10.42 1.54
N ILE A 73 1.19 9.22 1.46
CA ILE A 73 1.79 8.08 0.74
C ILE A 73 1.85 8.39 -0.77
N SER A 74 0.79 8.95 -1.35
CA SER A 74 0.75 9.34 -2.75
C SER A 74 1.82 10.38 -3.09
N LEU A 75 1.97 11.43 -2.27
CA LEU A 75 3.01 12.44 -2.44
C LEU A 75 4.40 11.83 -2.34
N LYS A 76 4.63 10.91 -1.38
CA LYS A 76 5.91 10.22 -1.24
C LYS A 76 6.24 9.35 -2.45
N LEU A 77 5.25 8.64 -3.00
CA LEU A 77 5.40 7.86 -4.23
C LEU A 77 5.80 8.75 -5.41
N LEU A 78 5.12 9.88 -5.61
CA LEU A 78 5.44 10.83 -6.68
C LEU A 78 6.88 11.36 -6.56
N GLN A 79 7.29 11.73 -5.35
CA GLN A 79 8.67 12.17 -5.08
C GLN A 79 9.71 11.10 -5.43
N LEU A 80 9.45 9.83 -5.13
CA LEU A 80 10.36 8.72 -5.44
C LEU A 80 10.45 8.44 -6.94
N LEU A 81 9.35 8.64 -7.66
CA LEU A 81 9.28 8.39 -9.10
C LEU A 81 9.92 9.51 -9.93
N LYS A 82 10.31 10.65 -9.31
CA LYS A 82 10.88 11.84 -9.97
C LYS A 82 10.04 12.30 -11.19
N VAL A 83 8.73 12.20 -11.07
CA VAL A 83 7.76 12.70 -12.08
C VAL A 83 7.42 14.15 -11.78
#